data_AF-A0A849HFB1-F1
#
_entry.id   AF-A0A849HFB1-F1
#
_cell.length_a   1.000
_cell.length_b   1.000
_cell.length_c   1.000
_cell.angle_alpha   90.00
_cell.angle_beta   90.00
_cell.angle_gamma   90.00
#
_symmetry.space_group_name_H-M   'P 1'
#
loop_
_entity.id
_entity.type
_entity.pdbx_description
1 polymer ?
#
loop_
_entity_poly.entity_id
_entity_poly.type
_entity_poly.pdbx_seq_one_letter_code
_entity_poly.pdbx_strand_id
1 'polypeptide(L)'
;VMENYYRYVGEANNERIQNRSGFYKVPRRIVAPTGADEPFYYSIETHYGASDHMVFNDWGVQVPGVMMIVWPDQWYHTSGDRIDKSDPTQMKRVAVIGAAAAYTVASADDDMAIRLAGEIVSNGTSRLGHQFIISQEFLNGATAESLADAYELARAHIVGTVMAEKETVESVLELVEDRGRVGDYLEEMQAALDAIGEAHLQALETHMEAAAARLGTRAVGFSQTELERTASRIVPSQTALVKRDGYGGTRQHIQSVPANVRARYPYQGINTSELQHLIDGRHSALDIKVMLDAQDSELNDLQAVLNYLEVLKAAGLIEM
;
A
#
# COMPACT_ATOMS: atom_id res chain seq x y z
N VAL A 1 1.54 11.30 7.68
CA VAL A 1 0.78 12.04 8.72
C VAL A 1 0.26 11.13 9.83
N MET A 2 -0.72 10.26 9.57
CA MET A 2 -1.36 9.44 10.62
C MET A 2 -0.35 8.57 11.36
N GLU A 3 0.46 7.82 10.62
CA GLU A 3 1.52 6.96 11.16
C GLU A 3 2.46 7.73 12.10
N ASN A 4 2.88 8.95 11.75
CA ASN A 4 3.73 9.78 12.61
C ASN A 4 3.05 10.12 13.93
N TYR A 5 1.77 10.48 13.94
CA TYR A 5 1.07 10.75 15.21
C TYR A 5 0.90 9.51 16.08
N TYR A 6 0.66 8.34 15.48
CA TYR A 6 0.67 7.07 16.21
C TYR A 6 2.04 6.79 16.83
N ARG A 7 3.12 6.93 16.04
CA ARG A 7 4.50 6.80 16.52
C ARG A 7 4.79 7.82 17.62
N TYR A 8 4.57 9.10 17.39
CA TYR A 8 4.79 10.16 18.37
C TYR A 8 4.07 9.89 19.69
N VAL A 9 2.77 9.56 19.65
CA VAL A 9 2.02 9.26 20.87
C VAL A 9 2.55 8.00 21.54
N GLY A 10 2.70 6.90 20.80
CA GLY A 10 3.16 5.62 21.34
C GLY A 10 4.60 5.63 21.85
N GLU A 11 5.46 6.44 21.26
CA GLU A 11 6.90 6.43 21.50
C GLU A 11 7.38 7.53 22.45
N ALA A 12 6.74 8.71 22.44
CA ALA A 12 7.15 9.86 23.26
C ALA A 12 6.44 9.94 24.62
N ASN A 13 5.42 9.10 24.84
CA ASN A 13 4.66 9.04 26.10
C ASN A 13 5.17 7.99 27.09
N ASN A 14 6.34 7.41 26.83
CA ASN A 14 6.92 6.38 27.70
C ASN A 14 8.18 6.91 28.40
N GLU A 15 8.40 6.45 29.63
CA GLU A 15 9.72 6.59 30.25
C GLU A 15 10.72 5.73 29.47
N ARG A 16 11.88 6.31 29.17
CA ARG A 16 12.96 5.59 28.49
C ARG A 16 14.22 5.64 29.33
N ILE A 17 15.00 4.55 29.32
CA ILE A 17 16.21 4.42 30.16
C ILE A 17 17.17 5.60 29.97
N GLN A 18 17.34 6.06 28.73
CA GLN A 18 18.18 7.20 28.38
C GLN A 18 17.74 8.53 29.02
N ASN A 19 16.46 8.66 29.40
CA ASN A 19 15.89 9.88 29.99
C ASN A 19 15.65 9.75 31.49
N ARG A 20 16.02 8.62 32.12
CA ARG A 20 15.70 8.31 33.52
C ARG A 20 16.25 9.32 34.53
N SER A 21 17.37 9.96 34.19
CA SER A 21 18.04 10.98 35.03
C SER A 21 17.64 12.41 34.68
N GLY A 22 16.83 12.61 33.63
CA GLY A 22 16.30 13.92 33.26
C GLY A 22 15.11 14.33 34.13
N PHE A 23 14.89 15.64 34.26
CA PHE A 23 13.72 16.18 34.98
C PHE A 23 12.41 15.74 34.33
N TYR A 24 12.38 15.65 33.00
CA TYR A 24 11.25 15.17 32.22
C TYR A 24 11.47 13.71 31.81
N LYS A 25 11.14 12.77 32.71
CA LYS A 25 11.21 11.32 32.44
C LYS A 25 10.35 10.89 31.26
N VAL A 26 9.20 11.55 31.09
CA VAL A 26 8.33 11.48 29.92
C VAL A 26 8.30 12.87 29.29
N PRO A 27 8.95 13.08 28.13
CA PRO A 27 9.12 14.42 27.56
C PRO A 27 7.80 15.13 27.21
N ARG A 28 6.78 14.37 26.78
CA ARG A 28 5.50 14.90 26.30
C ARG A 28 4.34 14.02 26.78
N ARG A 29 3.99 14.13 28.06
CA ARG A 29 2.97 13.28 28.71
C ARG A 29 1.54 13.69 28.32
N ILE A 30 0.82 12.78 27.67
CA ILE A 30 -0.57 12.87 27.22
C ILE A 30 -1.36 11.81 28.00
N VAL A 31 -1.86 12.22 29.17
CA VAL A 31 -2.64 11.35 30.07
C VAL A 31 -3.86 12.08 30.62
N ALA A 32 -4.88 11.32 31.00
CA ALA A 32 -6.02 11.80 31.75
C ALA A 32 -5.79 11.59 33.26
N PRO A 33 -6.35 12.42 34.15
CA PRO A 33 -6.17 12.27 35.60
C PRO A 33 -6.62 10.92 36.17
N THR A 34 -7.61 10.28 35.53
CA THR A 34 -8.22 9.01 35.96
C THR A 34 -7.97 7.88 34.97
N GLY A 35 -7.08 8.08 34.00
CA GLY A 35 -6.73 7.05 33.02
C GLY A 35 -5.42 6.34 33.35
N ALA A 36 -5.21 5.23 32.66
CA ALA A 36 -3.96 4.50 32.58
C ALA A 36 -2.78 5.42 32.22
N ASP A 37 -1.60 5.13 32.77
CA ASP A 37 -0.32 5.77 32.40
C ASP A 37 0.54 4.81 31.56
N GLU A 38 -0.01 3.63 31.25
CA GLU A 38 0.61 2.59 30.46
C GLU A 38 0.98 3.09 29.05
N PRO A 39 2.00 2.47 28.42
CA PRO A 39 2.35 2.76 27.04
C PRO A 39 1.15 2.64 26.10
N PHE A 40 1.07 3.56 25.14
CA PHE A 40 0.10 3.45 24.07
C PHE A 40 0.63 2.45 23.04
N TYR A 41 0.08 1.23 23.07
CA TYR A 41 0.37 0.20 22.09
C TYR A 41 -0.35 0.52 20.78
N TYR A 42 0.39 0.43 19.67
CA TYR A 42 -0.13 0.63 18.33
C TYR A 42 0.57 -0.31 17.36
N SER A 43 -0.11 -0.58 16.24
CA SER A 43 0.49 -1.19 15.06
C SER A 43 0.03 -0.41 13.83
N ILE A 44 0.90 -0.32 12.83
CA ILE A 44 0.59 0.27 11.54
C ILE A 44 0.50 -0.89 10.56
N GLU A 45 -0.73 -1.25 10.21
CA GLU A 45 -1.04 -2.41 9.38
C GLU A 45 -1.35 -1.99 7.95
N THR A 46 -1.29 -2.96 7.03
CA THR A 46 -1.75 -2.79 5.65
C THR A 46 -3.27 -2.69 5.57
N HIS A 47 -3.78 -2.42 4.36
CA HIS A 47 -5.21 -2.27 4.13
C HIS A 47 -6.02 -3.47 4.65
N TYR A 48 -7.13 -3.17 5.32
CA TYR A 48 -8.12 -4.14 5.76
C TYR A 48 -9.47 -3.83 5.12
N GLY A 49 -10.03 -4.80 4.40
CA GLY A 49 -11.18 -4.62 3.51
C GLY A 49 -12.56 -4.61 4.17
N ALA A 50 -12.68 -4.34 5.48
CA ALA A 50 -13.94 -4.51 6.21
C ALA A 50 -14.19 -3.40 7.26
N SER A 51 -14.69 -2.25 6.81
CA SER A 51 -15.39 -1.24 7.61
C SER A 51 -16.06 -0.20 6.68
N ASP A 52 -16.55 0.91 7.24
CA ASP A 52 -17.23 1.98 6.49
C ASP A 52 -16.34 2.65 5.44
N HIS A 53 -15.01 2.59 5.55
CA HIS A 53 -14.09 3.19 4.56
C HIS A 53 -14.19 2.53 3.18
N MET A 54 -14.71 1.29 3.09
CA MET A 54 -14.79 0.53 1.83
C MET A 54 -15.68 1.18 0.79
N VAL A 55 -16.74 1.90 1.18
CA VAL A 55 -17.61 2.59 0.22
C VAL A 55 -16.89 3.78 -0.44
N PHE A 56 -15.91 4.36 0.25
CA PHE A 56 -15.09 5.46 -0.24
C PHE A 56 -13.93 4.96 -1.10
N ASN A 57 -13.35 3.81 -0.74
CA ASN A 57 -12.26 3.21 -1.51
C ASN A 57 -12.74 2.63 -2.83
N ASP A 58 -14.03 2.29 -2.99
CA ASP A 58 -14.61 1.73 -4.23
C ASP A 58 -14.15 2.44 -5.51
N TRP A 59 -14.00 1.67 -6.60
CA TRP A 59 -13.41 2.17 -7.84
C TRP A 59 -14.22 3.30 -8.47
N GLY A 60 -15.52 3.37 -8.22
CA GLY A 60 -16.36 4.49 -8.65
C GLY A 60 -16.22 5.76 -7.79
N VAL A 61 -15.60 5.69 -6.61
CA VAL A 61 -15.47 6.79 -5.64
C VAL A 61 -14.03 7.26 -5.48
N GLN A 62 -13.07 6.34 -5.31
CA GLN A 62 -11.61 6.61 -5.31
C GLN A 62 -11.14 7.61 -4.26
N VAL A 63 -11.73 7.54 -3.05
CA VAL A 63 -11.28 8.34 -1.91
C VAL A 63 -10.47 7.43 -0.99
N PRO A 64 -9.18 7.72 -0.74
CA PRO A 64 -8.37 6.93 0.18
C PRO A 64 -8.91 7.04 1.60
N GLY A 65 -8.85 5.92 2.34
CA GLY A 65 -9.41 5.81 3.68
C GLY A 65 -8.39 5.26 4.66
N VAL A 66 -8.34 5.84 5.86
CA VAL A 66 -7.54 5.32 6.97
C VAL A 66 -8.49 4.80 8.04
N MET A 67 -8.36 3.52 8.38
CA MET A 67 -9.12 2.92 9.47
C MET A 67 -8.34 3.06 10.78
N MET A 68 -8.89 3.80 11.73
CA MET A 68 -8.38 3.86 13.09
C MET A 68 -9.19 2.89 13.96
N ILE A 69 -8.58 1.78 14.37
CA ILE A 69 -9.27 0.71 15.09
C ILE A 69 -8.50 0.27 16.33
N VAL A 70 -9.23 -0.20 17.34
CA VAL A 70 -8.67 -0.94 18.48
C VAL A 70 -8.92 -2.42 18.23
N TRP A 71 -7.84 -3.21 18.18
CA TRP A 71 -7.92 -4.66 18.02
C TRP A 71 -6.77 -5.35 18.76
N PRO A 72 -6.97 -6.52 19.38
CA PRO A 72 -8.26 -7.19 19.60
C PRO A 72 -9.15 -6.46 20.60
N ASP A 73 -10.44 -6.31 20.29
CA ASP A 73 -11.44 -5.79 21.23
C ASP A 73 -12.23 -6.95 21.85
N GLN A 74 -11.98 -7.20 23.14
CA GLN A 74 -12.62 -8.27 23.91
C GLN A 74 -14.10 -8.01 24.24
N TRP A 75 -14.59 -6.77 24.07
CA TRP A 75 -15.95 -6.38 24.37
C TRP A 75 -16.84 -6.26 23.13
N TYR A 76 -16.23 -6.25 21.94
CA TYR A 76 -16.90 -6.16 20.65
C TYR A 76 -18.06 -7.16 20.53
N HIS A 77 -19.25 -6.67 20.14
CA HIS A 77 -20.49 -7.45 20.04
C HIS A 77 -20.96 -8.14 21.33
N THR A 78 -20.57 -7.65 22.51
CA THR A 78 -21.03 -8.17 23.80
C THR A 78 -21.82 -7.13 24.59
N SER A 79 -22.67 -7.58 25.51
CA SER A 79 -23.32 -6.70 26.51
C SER A 79 -22.35 -6.07 27.52
N GLY A 80 -21.07 -6.44 27.45
CA GLY A 80 -19.97 -5.90 28.24
C GLY A 80 -19.34 -4.65 27.63
N ASP A 81 -19.67 -4.30 26.38
CA ASP A 81 -19.32 -3.02 25.77
C ASP A 81 -20.05 -1.89 26.49
N ARG A 82 -19.35 -1.30 27.46
CA ARG A 82 -19.86 -0.34 28.43
C ARG A 82 -18.79 0.69 28.71
N ILE A 83 -19.22 1.88 29.17
CA ILE A 83 -18.33 3.01 29.42
C ILE A 83 -17.19 2.71 30.41
N ASP A 84 -17.40 1.77 31.35
CA ASP A 84 -16.39 1.37 32.32
C ASP A 84 -15.22 0.57 31.71
N LYS A 85 -15.29 0.23 30.41
CA LYS A 85 -14.21 -0.42 29.65
C LYS A 85 -13.34 0.57 28.88
N SER A 86 -13.77 1.82 28.75
CA SER A 86 -13.02 2.85 28.05
C SER A 86 -12.02 3.52 28.98
N ASP A 87 -10.73 3.45 28.64
CA ASP A 87 -9.70 4.17 29.37
C ASP A 87 -9.67 5.67 28.99
N PRO A 88 -9.81 6.60 29.95
CA PRO A 88 -9.77 8.03 29.66
C PRO A 88 -8.46 8.54 29.04
N THR A 89 -7.31 7.91 29.34
CA THR A 89 -6.03 8.29 28.72
C THR A 89 -5.99 7.87 27.27
N GLN A 90 -6.41 6.65 26.94
CA GLN A 90 -6.51 6.15 25.57
C GLN A 90 -7.46 7.04 24.76
N MET A 91 -8.63 7.38 25.30
CA MET A 91 -9.58 8.29 24.64
C MET A 91 -8.96 9.67 24.35
N LYS A 92 -8.21 10.23 25.32
CA LYS A 92 -7.49 11.49 25.12
C LYS A 92 -6.42 11.38 24.03
N ARG A 93 -5.66 10.29 24.01
CA ARG A 93 -4.59 10.04 23.04
C ARG A 93 -5.14 9.87 21.62
N VAL A 94 -6.22 9.12 21.42
CA VAL A 94 -6.85 8.98 20.09
C VAL A 94 -7.45 10.30 19.60
N ALA A 95 -8.03 11.11 20.51
CA ALA A 95 -8.50 12.45 20.16
C ALA A 95 -7.35 13.36 19.71
N VAL A 96 -6.19 13.30 20.37
CA VAL A 96 -4.99 14.04 19.94
C VAL A 96 -4.50 13.57 18.56
N ILE A 97 -4.41 12.25 18.34
CA ILE A 97 -3.98 11.70 17.04
C ILE A 97 -4.89 12.19 15.91
N GLY A 98 -6.21 12.01 16.06
CA GLY A 98 -7.18 12.40 15.04
C GLY A 98 -7.18 13.92 14.78
N ALA A 99 -7.24 14.73 15.84
CA ALA A 99 -7.28 16.19 15.71
C ALA A 99 -5.98 16.76 15.12
N ALA A 100 -4.83 16.28 15.56
CA ALA A 100 -3.55 16.77 15.07
C ALA A 100 -3.30 16.36 13.62
N ALA A 101 -3.68 15.14 13.23
CA ALA A 101 -3.57 14.71 11.84
C ALA A 101 -4.50 15.51 10.91
N ALA A 102 -5.77 15.67 11.30
CA ALA A 102 -6.72 16.47 10.52
C ALA A 102 -6.25 17.93 10.38
N TYR A 103 -5.78 18.53 11.47
CA TYR A 103 -5.25 19.89 11.44
C TYR A 103 -4.04 20.00 10.52
N THR A 104 -3.08 19.06 10.61
CA THR A 104 -1.87 19.07 9.78
C THR A 104 -2.17 18.97 8.29
N VAL A 105 -3.12 18.13 7.88
CA VAL A 105 -3.52 18.03 6.46
C VAL A 105 -4.31 19.28 6.04
N ALA A 106 -5.29 19.72 6.83
CA ALA A 106 -6.18 20.82 6.47
C ALA A 106 -5.49 22.20 6.47
N SER A 107 -4.36 22.34 7.16
CA SER A 107 -3.57 23.57 7.23
C SER A 107 -2.19 23.45 6.56
N ALA A 108 -1.96 22.39 5.78
CA ALA A 108 -0.71 22.22 5.06
C ALA A 108 -0.51 23.38 4.07
N ASP A 109 0.61 24.09 4.24
CA ASP A 109 1.20 24.93 3.21
C ASP A 109 2.29 24.15 2.46
N ASP A 110 2.90 24.76 1.45
CA ASP A 110 3.94 24.11 0.65
C ASP A 110 5.14 23.63 1.50
N ASP A 111 5.48 24.34 2.58
CA ASP A 111 6.59 23.95 3.47
C ASP A 111 6.22 22.77 4.37
N MET A 112 4.98 22.72 4.85
CA MET A 112 4.45 21.54 5.52
C MET A 112 4.40 20.36 4.56
N ALA A 113 3.95 20.55 3.33
CA ALA A 113 3.90 19.50 2.31
C ALA A 113 5.29 18.89 2.04
N ILE A 114 6.35 19.70 1.95
CA ILE A 114 7.74 19.20 1.84
C ILE A 114 8.12 18.34 3.04
N ARG A 115 7.74 18.73 4.27
CA ARG A 115 7.99 17.91 5.48
C ARG A 115 7.22 16.61 5.43
N LEU A 116 5.97 16.64 4.97
CA LEU A 116 5.14 15.45 4.80
C LEU A 116 5.74 14.50 3.76
N ALA A 117 6.24 15.02 2.64
CA ALA A 117 6.93 14.23 1.64
C ALA A 117 8.17 13.54 2.20
N GLY A 118 9.00 14.24 2.98
CA GLY A 118 10.16 13.62 3.64
C GLY A 118 9.76 12.49 4.61
N GLU A 119 8.65 12.65 5.33
CA GLU A 119 8.09 11.59 6.17
C GLU A 119 7.57 10.41 5.35
N ILE A 120 6.82 10.67 4.28
CA ILE A 120 6.25 9.65 3.39
C ILE A 120 7.37 8.79 2.80
N VAL A 121 8.43 9.42 2.28
CA VAL A 121 9.60 8.72 1.72
C VAL A 121 10.28 7.89 2.81
N SER A 122 10.49 8.44 4.00
CA SER A 122 11.14 7.71 5.11
C SER A 122 10.33 6.49 5.56
N ASN A 123 9.01 6.57 5.54
CA ASN A 123 8.15 5.40 5.81
C ASN A 123 8.17 4.43 4.62
N GLY A 124 8.22 4.95 3.39
CA GLY A 124 8.35 4.15 2.16
C GLY A 124 9.65 3.35 2.12
N THR A 125 10.78 3.92 2.55
CA THR A 125 12.04 3.17 2.66
C THR A 125 11.96 2.05 3.69
N SER A 126 11.24 2.28 4.79
CA SER A 126 10.99 1.24 5.81
C SER A 126 10.12 0.10 5.24
N ARG A 127 9.08 0.42 4.47
CA ARG A 127 8.25 -0.57 3.78
C ARG A 127 9.02 -1.33 2.70
N LEU A 128 9.84 -0.65 1.90
CA LEU A 128 10.75 -1.30 0.94
C LEU A 128 11.73 -2.25 1.63
N GLY A 129 12.28 -1.87 2.77
CA GLY A 129 13.13 -2.77 3.57
C GLY A 129 12.39 -4.00 4.07
N HIS A 130 11.12 -3.85 4.48
CA HIS A 130 10.28 -4.98 4.86
C HIS A 130 9.97 -5.90 3.67
N GLN A 131 9.62 -5.32 2.51
CA GLN A 131 9.40 -6.09 1.28
C GLN A 131 10.66 -6.83 0.84
N PHE A 132 11.84 -6.22 1.00
CA PHE A 132 13.11 -6.90 0.75
C PHE A 132 13.33 -8.10 1.66
N ILE A 133 12.96 -8.02 2.94
CA ILE A 133 13.00 -9.20 3.84
C ILE A 133 12.08 -10.31 3.29
N ILE A 134 10.85 -9.99 2.91
CA ILE A 134 9.89 -10.96 2.35
C ILE A 134 10.46 -11.58 1.06
N SER A 135 10.98 -10.77 0.14
CA SER A 135 11.60 -11.21 -1.12
C SER A 135 12.76 -12.19 -0.90
N GLN A 136 13.60 -11.95 0.11
CA GLN A 136 14.69 -12.85 0.49
C GLN A 136 14.17 -14.19 1.03
N GLU A 137 13.07 -14.16 1.80
CA GLU A 137 12.44 -15.37 2.35
C GLU A 137 11.81 -16.26 1.28
N PHE A 138 11.23 -15.69 0.20
CA PHE A 138 10.77 -16.49 -0.94
C PHE A 138 11.89 -17.34 -1.54
N LEU A 139 13.09 -16.76 -1.70
CA LEU A 139 14.26 -17.47 -2.24
C LEU A 139 14.84 -18.49 -1.24
N ASN A 140 14.75 -18.21 0.06
CA ASN A 140 15.13 -19.17 1.11
C ASN A 140 14.24 -20.41 1.08
N GLY A 141 12.92 -20.21 0.89
CA GLY A 141 11.93 -21.28 0.82
C GLY A 141 11.85 -22.02 -0.52
N ALA A 142 12.47 -21.49 -1.59
CA ALA A 142 12.38 -22.07 -2.92
C ALA A 142 13.00 -23.47 -3.04
N THR A 143 12.42 -24.28 -3.92
CA THR A 143 12.99 -25.55 -4.43
C THR A 143 13.62 -25.33 -5.79
N ALA A 144 14.29 -26.35 -6.35
CA ALA A 144 14.86 -26.24 -7.69
C ALA A 144 13.78 -25.97 -8.77
N GLU A 145 12.58 -26.49 -8.56
CA GLU A 145 11.43 -26.34 -9.45
C GLU A 145 10.75 -24.97 -9.31
N SER A 146 10.68 -24.41 -8.10
CA SER A 146 9.97 -23.14 -7.84
C SER A 146 10.86 -21.90 -7.83
N LEU A 147 12.18 -22.04 -8.01
CA LEU A 147 13.12 -20.92 -7.93
C LEU A 147 12.81 -19.78 -8.91
N ALA A 148 12.36 -20.10 -10.12
CA ALA A 148 12.01 -19.09 -11.11
C ALA A 148 10.82 -18.23 -10.66
N ASP A 149 9.72 -18.88 -10.27
CA ASP A 149 8.51 -18.20 -9.80
C ASP A 149 8.77 -17.42 -8.50
N ALA A 150 9.53 -18.02 -7.56
CA ALA A 150 9.92 -17.36 -6.32
C ALA A 150 10.76 -16.10 -6.58
N TYR A 151 11.67 -16.14 -7.55
CA TYR A 151 12.47 -14.98 -7.93
C TYR A 151 11.64 -13.91 -8.65
N GLU A 152 10.72 -14.32 -9.53
CA GLU A 152 9.81 -13.38 -10.19
C GLU A 152 8.92 -12.64 -9.18
N LEU A 153 8.31 -13.38 -8.23
CA LEU A 153 7.49 -12.81 -7.17
C LEU A 153 8.32 -11.89 -6.27
N ALA A 154 9.51 -12.34 -5.84
CA ALA A 154 10.42 -11.55 -5.03
C ALA A 154 10.81 -10.21 -5.70
N ARG A 155 11.02 -10.20 -7.02
CA ARG A 155 11.25 -8.96 -7.78
C ARG A 155 9.98 -8.11 -7.85
N ALA A 156 8.82 -8.72 -8.07
CA ALA A 156 7.55 -8.00 -8.13
C ALA A 156 7.24 -7.26 -6.82
N HIS A 157 7.50 -7.86 -5.66
CA HIS A 157 7.38 -7.20 -4.35
C HIS A 157 8.22 -5.92 -4.24
N ILE A 158 9.44 -5.90 -4.80
CA ILE A 158 10.26 -4.69 -4.80
C ILE A 158 9.73 -3.66 -5.82
N VAL A 159 9.57 -4.07 -7.08
CA VAL A 159 9.19 -3.17 -8.18
C VAL A 159 7.80 -2.58 -7.97
N GLY A 160 6.82 -3.42 -7.61
CA GLY A 160 5.45 -2.99 -7.30
C GLY A 160 5.40 -2.02 -6.12
N THR A 161 6.19 -2.26 -5.08
CA THR A 161 6.29 -1.33 -3.95
C THR A 161 6.93 -0.01 -4.36
N VAL A 162 8.01 -0.02 -5.16
CA VAL A 162 8.62 1.23 -5.65
C VAL A 162 7.60 2.08 -6.42
N MET A 163 6.80 1.48 -7.30
CA MET A 163 5.75 2.19 -8.04
C MET A 163 4.73 2.82 -7.07
N ALA A 164 4.16 2.02 -6.16
CA ALA A 164 3.17 2.49 -5.19
C ALA A 164 3.73 3.59 -4.26
N GLU A 165 4.98 3.48 -3.82
CA GLU A 165 5.61 4.49 -2.95
C GLU A 165 5.85 5.81 -3.70
N LYS A 166 6.25 5.76 -4.98
CA LYS A 166 6.44 6.96 -5.80
C LYS A 166 5.12 7.70 -6.01
N GLU A 167 4.05 6.97 -6.28
CA GLU A 167 2.71 7.55 -6.41
C GLU A 167 2.19 8.11 -5.08
N THR A 168 2.51 7.45 -3.96
CA THR A 168 2.19 7.97 -2.63
C THR A 168 2.91 9.29 -2.37
N VAL A 169 4.18 9.42 -2.77
CA VAL A 169 4.93 10.69 -2.69
C VAL A 169 4.32 11.76 -3.61
N GLU A 170 3.94 11.40 -4.83
CA GLU A 170 3.29 12.31 -5.79
C GLU A 170 1.99 12.91 -5.24
N SER A 171 1.22 12.14 -4.46
CA SER A 171 -0.05 12.57 -3.87
C SER A 171 0.08 13.82 -2.96
N VAL A 172 1.29 14.16 -2.52
CA VAL A 172 1.57 15.40 -1.78
C VAL A 172 1.22 16.64 -2.60
N LEU A 173 1.22 16.55 -3.94
CA LEU A 173 0.82 17.65 -4.81
C LEU A 173 -0.64 18.08 -4.63
N GLU A 174 -1.49 17.26 -4.01
CA GLU A 174 -2.87 17.64 -3.66
C GLU A 174 -2.94 18.67 -2.52
N LEU A 175 -1.83 18.90 -1.80
CA LEU A 175 -1.77 19.77 -0.62
C LEU A 175 -1.13 21.14 -0.89
N VAL A 176 -0.73 21.45 -2.12
CA VAL A 176 0.21 22.57 -2.40
C VAL A 176 -0.33 23.58 -3.39
N GLU A 177 0.11 24.83 -3.23
CA GLU A 177 -0.13 25.92 -4.17
C GLU A 177 1.00 26.01 -5.21
N ASP A 178 2.27 26.02 -4.77
CA ASP A 178 3.44 26.02 -5.66
C ASP A 178 3.82 24.59 -6.09
N ARG A 179 3.04 24.06 -7.04
CA ARG A 179 3.28 22.73 -7.62
C ARG A 179 4.62 22.59 -8.32
N GLY A 180 5.24 23.68 -8.78
CA GLY A 180 6.54 23.65 -9.44
C GLY A 180 7.66 23.37 -8.44
N ARG A 181 7.78 24.23 -7.43
CA ARG A 181 8.81 24.09 -6.39
C ARG A 181 8.69 22.77 -5.64
N VAL A 182 7.47 22.39 -5.25
CA VAL A 182 7.26 21.13 -4.53
C VAL A 182 7.47 19.95 -5.47
N GLY A 183 7.00 20.02 -6.72
CA GLY A 183 7.20 19.00 -7.74
C GLY A 183 8.67 18.61 -7.92
N ASP A 184 9.55 19.60 -8.11
CA ASP A 184 10.99 19.36 -8.26
C ASP A 184 11.58 18.59 -7.06
N TYR A 185 11.14 18.91 -5.83
CA TYR A 185 11.56 18.18 -4.64
C TYR A 185 11.01 16.74 -4.60
N LEU A 186 9.76 16.53 -5.01
CA LEU A 186 9.15 15.20 -5.05
C LEU A 186 9.82 14.30 -6.09
N GLU A 187 10.22 14.83 -7.25
CA GLU A 187 10.95 14.08 -8.27
C GLU A 187 12.28 13.53 -7.73
N GLU A 188 13.05 14.36 -7.01
CA GLU A 188 14.29 13.92 -6.36
C GLU A 188 14.04 12.85 -5.27
N MET A 189 12.94 13.00 -4.52
CA MET A 189 12.53 12.02 -3.52
C MET A 189 12.10 10.68 -4.15
N GLN A 190 11.39 10.72 -5.29
CA GLN A 190 11.02 9.53 -6.06
C GLN A 190 12.25 8.83 -6.63
N ALA A 191 13.25 9.60 -7.12
CA ALA A 191 14.51 9.05 -7.59
C ALA A 191 15.31 8.35 -6.47
N ALA A 192 15.21 8.82 -5.23
CA ALA A 192 15.80 8.13 -4.08
C ALA A 192 15.14 6.77 -3.82
N LEU A 193 13.81 6.66 -3.99
CA LEU A 193 13.09 5.39 -3.88
C LEU A 193 13.50 4.41 -5.00
N ASP A 194 13.64 4.90 -6.24
CA ASP A 194 14.16 4.11 -7.37
C ASP A 194 15.56 3.56 -7.04
N ALA A 195 16.47 4.40 -6.54
CA ALA A 195 17.83 3.98 -6.21
C ALA A 195 17.88 2.90 -5.11
N ILE A 196 16.99 2.98 -4.12
CA ILE A 196 16.87 1.96 -3.06
C ILE A 196 16.31 0.66 -3.63
N GLY A 197 15.26 0.75 -4.46
CA GLY A 197 14.68 -0.40 -5.15
C GLY A 197 15.72 -1.15 -5.99
N GLU A 198 16.53 -0.42 -6.75
CA GLU A 198 17.58 -0.97 -7.59
C GLU A 198 18.67 -1.67 -6.78
N ALA A 199 19.06 -1.09 -5.64
CA ALA A 199 19.99 -1.71 -4.72
C ALA A 199 19.43 -3.02 -4.14
N HIS A 200 18.13 -3.06 -3.80
CA HIS A 200 17.48 -4.29 -3.36
C HIS A 200 17.40 -5.35 -4.46
N LEU A 201 17.11 -4.96 -5.71
CA LEU A 201 17.07 -5.90 -6.84
C LEU A 201 18.45 -6.52 -7.13
N GLN A 202 19.53 -5.74 -7.05
CA GLN A 202 20.90 -6.26 -7.19
C GLN A 202 21.27 -7.24 -6.06
N ALA A 203 20.89 -6.91 -4.82
CA ALA A 203 21.11 -7.80 -3.69
C ALA A 203 20.28 -9.09 -3.82
N LEU A 204 19.06 -8.99 -4.34
CA LEU A 204 18.17 -10.11 -4.58
C LEU A 204 18.72 -11.04 -5.69
N GLU A 205 19.28 -10.48 -6.77
CA GLU A 205 19.96 -11.26 -7.81
C GLU A 205 21.13 -12.06 -7.23
N THR A 206 21.95 -11.41 -6.40
CA THR A 206 23.06 -12.08 -5.68
C THR A 206 22.54 -13.24 -4.81
N HIS A 207 21.42 -13.05 -4.11
CA HIS A 207 20.81 -14.08 -3.27
C HIS A 207 20.20 -15.22 -4.11
N MET A 208 19.59 -14.91 -5.26
CA MET A 208 19.07 -15.90 -6.20
C MET A 208 20.18 -16.79 -6.75
N GLU A 209 21.34 -16.25 -7.10
CA GLU A 209 22.49 -17.04 -7.54
C GLU A 209 22.98 -18.01 -6.44
N ALA A 210 23.03 -17.54 -5.20
CA ALA A 210 23.37 -18.38 -4.06
C ALA A 210 22.31 -19.48 -3.82
N ALA A 211 21.03 -19.16 -3.95
CA ALA A 211 19.93 -20.13 -3.87
C ALA A 211 20.02 -21.17 -4.99
N ALA A 212 20.29 -20.75 -6.23
CA ALA A 212 20.47 -21.65 -7.37
C ALA A 212 21.62 -22.64 -7.13
N ALA A 213 22.77 -22.15 -6.64
CA ALA A 213 23.92 -22.98 -6.31
C ALA A 213 23.60 -23.98 -5.18
N ARG A 214 22.89 -23.54 -4.13
CA ARG A 214 22.42 -24.40 -3.03
C ARG A 214 21.50 -25.52 -3.54
N LEU A 215 20.63 -25.20 -4.50
CA LEU A 215 19.64 -26.11 -5.07
C LEU A 215 20.18 -26.98 -6.21
N GLY A 216 21.44 -26.75 -6.64
CA GLY A 216 22.04 -27.49 -7.75
C GLY A 216 21.40 -27.18 -9.11
N THR A 217 20.78 -26.01 -9.27
CA THR A 217 20.16 -25.53 -10.50
C THR A 217 20.93 -24.36 -11.10
N ARG A 218 20.54 -23.91 -12.30
CA ARG A 218 21.10 -22.71 -12.92
C ARG A 218 20.47 -21.45 -12.32
N ALA A 219 21.24 -20.38 -12.27
CA ALA A 219 20.72 -19.06 -11.98
C ALA A 219 19.59 -18.71 -12.97
N VAL A 220 18.53 -18.10 -12.46
CA VAL A 220 17.37 -17.68 -13.23
C VAL A 220 17.72 -16.43 -14.00
N GLY A 221 17.70 -16.51 -15.33
CA GLY A 221 17.82 -15.34 -16.19
C GLY A 221 16.48 -14.61 -16.26
N PHE A 222 16.50 -13.28 -16.11
CA PHE A 222 15.29 -12.48 -16.25
C PHE A 222 15.18 -11.93 -17.68
N SER A 223 14.13 -12.32 -18.39
CA SER A 223 13.79 -11.73 -19.70
C SER A 223 12.29 -11.79 -19.91
N GLN A 224 11.69 -10.72 -20.42
CA GLN A 224 10.27 -10.69 -20.71
C GLN A 224 9.90 -11.72 -21.79
N THR A 225 8.87 -12.51 -21.47
CA THR A 225 8.12 -13.35 -22.41
C THR A 225 7.45 -12.50 -23.49
N GLU A 226 6.96 -13.14 -24.56
CA GLU A 226 6.20 -12.44 -25.60
C GLU A 226 4.90 -11.82 -25.06
N LEU A 227 4.24 -12.49 -24.10
CA LEU A 227 3.04 -11.99 -23.45
C LEU A 227 3.33 -10.74 -22.62
N GLU A 228 4.39 -10.75 -21.80
CA GLU A 228 4.80 -9.58 -21.02
C GLU A 228 5.20 -8.40 -21.90
N ARG A 229 5.90 -8.64 -23.02
CA ARG A 229 6.23 -7.58 -23.99
C ARG A 229 5.00 -6.97 -24.66
N THR A 230 3.93 -7.76 -24.80
CA THR A 230 2.66 -7.27 -25.33
C THR A 230 1.92 -6.49 -24.26
N ALA A 231 1.83 -7.03 -23.04
CA ALA A 231 1.18 -6.41 -21.89
C ALA A 231 1.81 -5.07 -21.50
N SER A 232 3.14 -4.94 -21.62
CA SER A 232 3.86 -3.69 -21.32
C SER A 232 3.53 -2.53 -22.27
N ARG A 233 2.81 -2.81 -23.37
CA ARG A 233 2.36 -1.80 -24.35
C ARG A 233 0.88 -1.47 -24.23
N ILE A 234 0.14 -2.19 -23.40
CA ILE A 234 -1.29 -1.98 -23.18
C ILE A 234 -1.43 -1.13 -21.94
N VAL A 235 -1.85 0.13 -22.08
CA VAL A 235 -2.04 1.05 -20.96
C VAL A 235 -3.54 1.35 -20.83
N PRO A 236 -4.27 0.60 -19.98
CA PRO A 236 -5.70 0.81 -19.81
C PRO A 236 -5.97 2.14 -19.09
N SER A 237 -7.03 2.83 -19.51
CA SER A 237 -7.48 4.08 -18.87
C SER A 237 -8.97 4.02 -18.56
N GLN A 238 -9.39 4.69 -17.49
CA GLN A 238 -10.78 4.72 -17.06
C GLN A 238 -11.62 5.62 -17.97
N THR A 239 -12.83 5.19 -18.30
CA THR A 239 -13.84 6.07 -18.90
C THR A 239 -14.60 6.85 -17.81
N ALA A 240 -15.32 7.90 -18.21
CA ALA A 240 -16.24 8.61 -17.30
C ALA A 240 -17.32 7.71 -16.68
N LEU A 241 -17.57 6.52 -17.24
CA LEU A 241 -18.57 5.59 -16.75
C LEU A 241 -18.24 5.04 -15.36
N VAL A 242 -16.94 4.90 -15.04
CA VAL A 242 -16.47 4.37 -13.75
C VAL A 242 -17.03 5.17 -12.58
N LYS A 243 -16.96 6.51 -12.67
CA LYS A 243 -17.36 7.43 -11.58
C LYS A 243 -18.83 7.86 -11.64
N ARG A 244 -19.55 7.55 -12.73
CA ARG A 244 -20.88 8.10 -13.00
C ARG A 244 -21.89 7.81 -11.90
N ASP A 245 -21.92 6.56 -11.44
CA ASP A 245 -22.95 6.07 -10.51
C ASP A 245 -22.41 5.87 -9.07
N GLY A 246 -21.17 6.26 -8.80
CA GLY A 246 -20.52 6.15 -7.50
C GLY A 246 -20.36 4.71 -7.00
N TYR A 247 -20.47 4.53 -5.68
CA TYR A 247 -20.25 3.25 -4.99
C TYR A 247 -21.06 2.09 -5.61
N GLY A 248 -20.35 1.06 -6.07
CA GLY A 248 -20.96 -0.15 -6.63
C GLY A 248 -21.58 0.03 -8.02
N GLY A 249 -21.49 1.22 -8.62
CA GLY A 249 -22.07 1.52 -9.94
C GLY A 249 -21.50 0.67 -11.08
N THR A 250 -20.20 0.37 -11.02
CA THR A 250 -19.49 -0.44 -12.03
C THR A 250 -19.99 -1.89 -12.10
N ARG A 251 -20.54 -2.43 -11.00
CA ARG A 251 -21.00 -3.82 -10.92
C ARG A 251 -22.08 -4.14 -11.94
N GLN A 252 -23.03 -3.23 -12.15
CA GLN A 252 -24.12 -3.43 -13.12
C GLN A 252 -23.57 -3.52 -14.54
N HIS A 253 -22.58 -2.68 -14.88
CA HIS A 253 -21.92 -2.69 -16.18
C HIS A 253 -21.19 -4.00 -16.44
N ILE A 254 -20.40 -4.47 -15.48
CA ILE A 254 -19.67 -5.75 -15.58
C ILE A 254 -20.65 -6.94 -15.70
N GLN A 255 -21.73 -6.93 -14.91
CA GLN A 255 -22.74 -7.99 -14.95
C GLN A 255 -23.51 -8.03 -16.27
N SER A 256 -23.67 -6.89 -16.93
CA SER A 256 -24.34 -6.76 -18.23
C SER A 256 -23.52 -7.26 -19.42
N VAL A 257 -22.22 -7.52 -19.25
CA VAL A 257 -21.37 -8.10 -20.30
C VAL A 257 -21.93 -9.46 -20.73
N PRO A 258 -22.20 -9.68 -22.03
CA PRO A 258 -22.79 -10.92 -22.52
C PRO A 258 -21.99 -12.18 -22.12
N ALA A 259 -22.69 -13.27 -21.82
CA ALA A 259 -22.05 -14.51 -21.37
C ALA A 259 -21.06 -15.09 -22.39
N ASN A 260 -21.31 -14.94 -23.69
CA ASN A 260 -20.40 -15.36 -24.75
C ASN A 260 -19.11 -14.54 -24.80
N VAL A 261 -19.16 -13.26 -24.40
CA VAL A 261 -17.97 -12.41 -24.29
C VAL A 261 -17.16 -12.84 -23.06
N ARG A 262 -17.80 -13.01 -21.90
CA ARG A 262 -17.12 -13.50 -20.68
C ARG A 262 -16.48 -14.87 -20.87
N ALA A 263 -17.12 -15.76 -21.63
CA ALA A 263 -16.56 -17.08 -21.94
C ALA A 263 -15.31 -17.03 -22.84
N ARG A 264 -15.15 -15.97 -23.65
CA ARG A 264 -13.95 -15.75 -24.48
C ARG A 264 -12.75 -15.27 -23.67
N TYR A 265 -13.01 -14.61 -22.55
CA TYR A 265 -11.99 -14.00 -21.69
C TYR A 265 -12.13 -14.55 -20.25
N PRO A 266 -11.83 -15.84 -20.02
CA PRO A 266 -11.90 -16.41 -18.68
C PRO A 266 -10.82 -15.80 -17.78
N TYR A 267 -11.19 -15.45 -16.55
CA TYR A 267 -10.26 -14.98 -15.53
C TYR A 267 -10.63 -15.64 -14.19
N GLN A 268 -9.62 -16.08 -13.44
CA GLN A 268 -9.75 -16.67 -12.11
C GLN A 268 -8.50 -16.37 -11.29
N GLY A 269 -8.60 -16.41 -9.96
CA GLY A 269 -7.44 -16.30 -9.07
C GLY A 269 -6.79 -14.92 -9.02
N ILE A 270 -7.41 -13.88 -9.57
CA ILE A 270 -6.90 -12.50 -9.51
C ILE A 270 -7.81 -11.61 -8.66
N ASN A 271 -7.23 -10.67 -7.93
CA ASN A 271 -7.99 -9.65 -7.20
C ASN A 271 -8.51 -8.58 -8.17
N THR A 272 -9.71 -8.79 -8.72
CA THR A 272 -10.30 -7.88 -9.70
C THR A 272 -10.63 -6.50 -9.14
N SER A 273 -10.87 -6.37 -7.83
CA SER A 273 -11.14 -5.07 -7.22
C SER A 273 -9.87 -4.24 -7.16
N GLU A 274 -8.76 -4.83 -6.72
CA GLU A 274 -7.46 -4.16 -6.71
C GLU A 274 -7.00 -3.81 -8.13
N LEU A 275 -7.16 -4.73 -9.08
CA LEU A 275 -6.83 -4.51 -10.48
C LEU A 275 -7.53 -3.26 -11.02
N GLN A 276 -8.81 -3.08 -10.72
CA GLN A 276 -9.58 -1.90 -11.13
C GLN A 276 -8.95 -0.59 -10.61
N HIS A 277 -8.51 -0.56 -9.35
CA HIS A 277 -7.88 0.62 -8.74
C HIS A 277 -6.58 1.02 -9.43
N LEU A 278 -5.84 0.05 -9.97
CA LEU A 278 -4.58 0.26 -10.66
C LEU A 278 -4.73 0.74 -12.11
N ILE A 279 -5.97 0.76 -12.65
CA ILE A 279 -6.23 1.30 -14.00
C ILE A 279 -6.29 2.82 -13.93
N ASP A 280 -5.22 3.51 -14.30
CA ASP A 280 -5.10 4.96 -14.17
C ASP A 280 -4.68 5.67 -15.47
N GLY A 281 -4.47 4.93 -16.56
CA GLY A 281 -3.95 5.46 -17.82
C GLY A 281 -2.44 5.71 -17.84
N ARG A 282 -1.71 5.29 -16.80
CA ARG A 282 -0.25 5.36 -16.70
C ARG A 282 0.37 3.97 -16.63
N HIS A 283 -0.21 3.08 -15.84
CA HIS A 283 0.26 1.71 -15.69
C HIS A 283 -0.08 0.86 -16.91
N SER A 284 0.91 0.13 -17.41
CA SER A 284 0.65 -0.92 -18.39
C SER A 284 -0.02 -2.14 -17.73
N ALA A 285 -0.60 -3.03 -18.54
CA ALA A 285 -1.15 -4.29 -18.03
C ALA A 285 -0.09 -5.14 -17.33
N LEU A 286 1.20 -5.01 -17.72
CA LEU A 286 2.30 -5.64 -17.02
C LEU A 286 2.57 -4.99 -15.66
N ASP A 287 2.55 -3.65 -15.58
CA ASP A 287 2.75 -2.94 -14.31
C ASP A 287 1.63 -3.26 -13.32
N ILE A 288 0.37 -3.30 -13.80
CA ILE A 288 -0.79 -3.72 -13.01
C ILE A 288 -0.58 -5.12 -12.44
N LYS A 289 -0.12 -6.09 -13.25
CA LYS A 289 0.21 -7.44 -12.77
C LYS A 289 1.29 -7.41 -11.69
N VAL A 290 2.37 -6.65 -11.90
CA VAL A 290 3.48 -6.54 -10.93
C VAL A 290 3.01 -5.91 -9.62
N MET A 291 2.13 -4.91 -9.66
CA MET A 291 1.54 -4.28 -8.48
C MET A 291 0.54 -5.19 -7.75
N LEU A 292 -0.16 -6.07 -8.47
CA LEU A 292 -0.99 -7.11 -7.84
C LEU A 292 -0.12 -8.16 -7.14
N ASP A 293 0.94 -8.62 -7.79
CA ASP A 293 1.87 -9.60 -7.22
C ASP A 293 2.54 -9.08 -5.94
N ALA A 294 2.89 -7.79 -5.89
CA ALA A 294 3.49 -7.18 -4.70
C ALA A 294 2.59 -7.19 -3.46
N GLN A 295 1.30 -7.50 -3.65
CA GLN A 295 0.27 -7.55 -2.61
C GLN A 295 -0.21 -8.99 -2.32
N ASP A 296 0.34 -9.99 -3.02
CA ASP A 296 -0.07 -11.38 -2.90
C ASP A 296 1.09 -12.26 -2.43
N SER A 297 0.78 -13.50 -2.04
CA SER A 297 1.77 -14.53 -1.71
C SER A 297 2.14 -15.42 -2.90
N GLU A 298 1.44 -15.27 -4.03
CA GLU A 298 1.61 -16.04 -5.26
C GLU A 298 1.56 -15.13 -6.49
N LEU A 299 2.11 -15.60 -7.61
CA LEU A 299 2.06 -14.86 -8.87
C LEU A 299 0.64 -14.84 -9.46
N ASN A 300 0.18 -13.67 -9.87
CA ASN A 300 -1.06 -13.50 -10.63
C ASN A 300 -0.83 -13.90 -12.09
N ASP A 301 -1.79 -14.63 -12.67
CA ASP A 301 -1.76 -14.97 -14.09
C ASP A 301 -1.98 -13.72 -14.96
N LEU A 302 -0.94 -13.35 -15.72
CA LEU A 302 -0.98 -12.22 -16.64
C LEU A 302 -2.08 -12.37 -17.70
N GLN A 303 -2.38 -13.60 -18.14
CA GLN A 303 -3.45 -13.81 -19.11
C GLN A 303 -4.83 -13.53 -18.48
N ALA A 304 -5.04 -13.90 -17.21
CA ALA A 304 -6.25 -13.54 -16.47
C ALA A 304 -6.40 -12.02 -16.31
N VAL A 305 -5.30 -11.28 -16.04
CA VAL A 305 -5.29 -9.82 -16.00
C VAL A 305 -5.77 -9.23 -17.34
N LEU A 306 -5.15 -9.64 -18.44
CA LEU A 306 -5.52 -9.19 -19.79
C LEU A 306 -6.98 -9.54 -20.14
N ASN A 307 -7.42 -10.74 -19.81
CA ASN A 307 -8.80 -11.17 -20.03
C ASN A 307 -9.80 -10.32 -19.25
N TYR A 308 -9.46 -9.96 -18.01
CA TYR A 308 -10.33 -9.10 -17.22
C TYR A 308 -10.41 -7.67 -17.77
N LEU A 309 -9.30 -7.12 -18.27
CA LEU A 309 -9.29 -5.83 -18.97
C LEU A 309 -10.20 -5.86 -20.21
N GLU A 310 -10.23 -6.95 -20.99
CA GLU A 310 -11.16 -7.10 -22.12
C GLU A 310 -12.63 -7.13 -21.67
N VAL A 311 -12.93 -7.73 -20.51
CA VAL A 311 -14.27 -7.68 -19.92
C VAL A 311 -14.66 -6.26 -19.49
N LEU A 312 -13.75 -5.51 -18.87
CA LEU A 312 -13.98 -4.11 -18.49
C LEU A 312 -14.16 -3.21 -19.73
N LYS A 313 -13.41 -3.45 -20.80
CA LYS A 313 -13.56 -2.75 -22.09
C LYS A 313 -14.91 -3.05 -22.72
N ALA A 314 -15.33 -4.31 -22.73
CA ALA A 314 -16.67 -4.70 -23.21
C ALA A 314 -17.81 -4.11 -22.35
N ALA A 315 -17.56 -3.86 -21.06
CA ALA A 315 -18.49 -3.17 -20.17
C ALA A 315 -18.54 -1.64 -20.40
N GLY A 316 -17.63 -1.11 -21.23
CA GLY A 316 -17.48 0.33 -21.48
C GLY A 316 -16.87 1.10 -20.31
N LEU A 317 -16.21 0.41 -19.38
CA LEU A 317 -15.62 1.01 -18.19
C LEU A 317 -14.21 1.52 -18.45
N ILE A 318 -13.46 0.90 -19.37
CA ILE A 318 -12.09 1.26 -19.70
C ILE A 318 -11.87 1.37 -21.21
N GLU A 319 -10.80 2.06 -21.59
CA GLU A 319 -10.22 2.09 -22.93
C GLU A 319 -8.81 1.47 -22.89
N MET A 320 -8.41 0.81 -23.99
CA MET A 320 -7.10 0.17 -24.21
C MET A 320 -6.70 0.35 -25.67
#